data_AF-A0A849KFK0-F1
#
_entry.id   AF-A0A849KFK0-F1
#
_cell.length_a   1.000
_cell.length_b   1.000
_cell.length_c   1.000
_cell.angle_alpha   90.00
_cell.angle_beta   90.00
_cell.angle_gamma   90.00
#
_symmetry.space_group_name_H-M   'P 1'
#
loop_
_entity.id
_entity.type
_entity.pdbx_description
1 polymer ?
#
loop_
_entity_poly.entity_id
_entity_poly.type
_entity_poly.pdbx_seq_one_letter_code
_entity_poly.pdbx_strand_id
1 'polypeptide(L)' 'MTPKKLLLALSALIGASAFAQAPLGTVSNVQGVVTATQGATGVSVAPGTAIQNGMRFVTTSMGP' A
#
# COMPACT_ATOMS: atom_id res chain seq x y z
N MET A 1 25.34 -26.30 8.29
CA MET A 1 23.93 -26.03 8.67
C MET A 1 23.13 -27.31 8.52
N THR A 2 22.36 -27.73 9.53
CA THR A 2 21.52 -28.94 9.44
C THR A 2 20.19 -28.62 8.74
N PRO A 3 19.56 -29.57 8.04
CA PRO A 3 18.32 -29.33 7.28
C PRO A 3 17.17 -28.79 8.14
N LYS A 4 17.16 -29.08 9.46
CA LYS A 4 16.22 -28.48 10.42
C LYS A 4 16.33 -26.96 10.53
N LYS A 5 17.54 -26.39 10.43
CA LYS A 5 17.75 -24.93 10.52
C LYS A 5 17.30 -24.21 9.24
N LEU A 6 17.38 -24.89 8.08
CA LEU A 6 16.91 -24.36 6.80
C LEU A 6 15.38 -24.26 6.75
N LEU A 7 14.68 -25.31 7.22
CA LEU A 7 13.21 -25.33 7.27
C LEU A 7 12.64 -24.29 8.24
N LEU A 8 13.32 -24.05 9.36
CA LEU A 8 12.92 -23.00 10.32
C LEU A 8 13.12 -21.59 9.76
N ALA A 9 14.18 -21.37 8.97
CA ALA A 9 14.41 -20.10 8.28
C ALA A 9 13.38 -19.85 7.17
N LEU A 10 12.99 -20.89 6.42
CA LEU A 10 11.95 -20.78 5.39
C LEU A 10 10.57 -20.47 5.98
N SER A 11 10.23 -21.08 7.12
CA SER A 11 8.93 -20.85 7.79
C SER A 11 8.83 -19.45 8.40
N ALA A 12 9.94 -18.86 8.86
CA ALA A 12 9.98 -17.46 9.28
C ALA A 12 9.80 -16.47 8.12
N LEU A 13 10.24 -16.81 6.91
CA LEU A 13 10.12 -15.93 5.73
C LEU A 13 8.68 -15.89 5.18
N ILE A 14 7.92 -16.98 5.34
CA ILE A 14 6.53 -17.09 4.87
C ILE A 14 5.57 -16.27 5.75
N GLY A 15 5.88 -16.07 7.04
CA GLY A 15 5.04 -15.29 7.95
C GLY A 15 5.00 -13.78 7.67
N ALA A 16 6.02 -13.23 7.00
CA ALA A 16 6.13 -11.79 6.76
C ALA A 16 5.29 -11.29 5.56
N SER A 17 4.89 -12.17 4.65
CA SER A 17 4.16 -11.80 3.42
C SER A 17 2.64 -11.85 3.55
N ALA A 18 2.09 -12.31 4.67
CA ALA A 18 0.65 -12.53 4.84
C ALA A 18 -0.19 -11.24 5.02
N PHE A 19 0.44 -10.07 5.20
CA PHE A 19 -0.25 -8.79 5.44
C PHE A 19 -0.06 -7.75 4.34
N ALA A 20 0.66 -8.07 3.26
CA ALA A 20 0.76 -7.18 2.11
C ALA A 20 -0.43 -7.41 1.18
N GLN A 21 -1.50 -6.62 1.33
CA GLN A 21 -2.57 -6.60 0.32
C GLN A 21 -1.97 -6.18 -1.02
N ALA A 22 -2.18 -7.01 -2.06
CA ALA A 22 -1.75 -6.68 -3.40
C ALA A 22 -2.42 -5.36 -3.86
N PRO A 23 -1.67 -4.45 -4.50
CA PRO A 23 -2.25 -3.26 -5.08
C PRO A 23 -3.33 -3.63 -6.11
N LEU A 24 -4.46 -2.92 -6.07
CA LEU A 24 -5.52 -3.01 -7.08
C LEU A 24 -5.12 -2.32 -8.38
N GLY A 25 -4.16 -1.39 -8.31
CA GLY A 25 -3.66 -0.63 -9.44
C GLY A 25 -2.76 0.51 -8.99
N THR A 26 -2.48 1.44 -9.90
CA THR A 26 -1.70 2.65 -9.63
C THR A 26 -2.45 3.89 -10.13
N VAL A 27 -2.20 5.02 -9.48
CA VAL A 27 -2.74 6.31 -9.91
C VAL A 27 -2.00 6.78 -11.14
N SER A 28 -2.70 6.99 -12.25
CA SER A 28 -2.08 7.41 -13.52
C SER A 28 -1.91 8.93 -13.64
N ASN A 29 -2.78 9.71 -13.01
CA ASN A 29 -2.76 11.17 -13.05
C ASN A 29 -3.36 11.76 -11.77
N VAL A 30 -2.80 12.88 -11.31
CA VAL A 30 -3.30 13.65 -10.15
C VAL A 30 -3.34 15.12 -10.54
N GLN A 31 -4.50 15.75 -10.39
CA GLN A 31 -4.66 17.19 -10.60
C GLN A 31 -5.08 17.85 -9.28
N GLY A 32 -4.30 18.83 -8.84
CA GLY A 32 -4.49 19.50 -7.55
C GLY A 32 -3.96 18.68 -6.35
N VAL A 33 -4.45 19.00 -5.15
CA VAL A 33 -4.04 18.33 -3.91
C VAL A 33 -4.98 17.15 -3.64
N VAL A 34 -4.42 15.95 -3.63
CA VAL A 34 -5.14 14.72 -3.32
C VAL A 34 -4.44 14.02 -2.17
N THR A 35 -5.18 13.64 -1.14
CA THR A 35 -4.68 12.86 -0.02
C THR A 35 -5.39 11.51 0.02
N ALA A 36 -4.65 10.42 0.18
CA ALA A 36 -5.20 9.09 0.38
C ALA A 36 -5.06 8.72 1.85
N THR A 37 -6.11 8.15 2.44
CA THR A 37 -6.08 7.64 3.81
C THR A 37 -6.42 6.16 3.80
N GLN A 38 -5.61 5.38 4.51
CA GLN A 38 -5.88 3.97 4.81
C GLN A 38 -5.75 3.79 6.33
N GLY A 39 -6.88 3.70 7.02
CA GLY A 39 -6.90 3.78 8.48
C GLY A 39 -6.80 5.22 9.00
N ALA A 40 -5.88 5.51 9.93
CA ALA A 40 -5.76 6.82 10.58
C ALA A 40 -4.75 7.77 9.93
N THR A 41 -3.91 7.28 9.02
CA THR A 41 -2.82 8.04 8.40
C THR A 41 -3.16 8.45 6.97
N GLY A 42 -3.15 9.75 6.71
CA GLY A 42 -3.27 10.33 5.37
C GLY A 42 -1.90 10.58 4.75
N VAL A 43 -1.74 10.26 3.46
CA VAL A 43 -0.54 10.54 2.67
C VAL A 43 -0.91 11.28 1.39
N SER A 44 -0.04 12.18 0.93
CA SER A 44 -0.23 12.86 -0.35
C SER A 44 -0.14 11.86 -1.51
N VAL A 45 -1.04 11.97 -2.47
CA VAL A 45 -1.12 11.09 -3.64
C VAL A 45 -0.42 11.74 -4.80
N ALA A 46 0.49 11.00 -5.43
CA ALA A 46 1.14 11.36 -6.68
C ALA A 46 0.89 10.29 -7.76
N PRO A 47 1.08 10.61 -9.05
CA PRO A 47 1.13 9.58 -10.09
C PRO A 47 2.11 8.47 -9.73
N GLY A 48 1.70 7.21 -9.91
CA GLY A 48 2.43 6.01 -9.48
C GLY A 48 2.08 5.52 -8.07
N THR A 49 1.29 6.25 -7.29
CA THR A 49 0.82 5.80 -5.97
C THR A 49 0.01 4.51 -6.13
N ALA A 50 0.35 3.47 -5.36
CA ALA A 50 -0.35 2.20 -5.36
C ALA A 50 -1.72 2.33 -4.68
N ILE A 51 -2.78 1.86 -5.35
CA ILE A 51 -4.14 1.83 -4.84
C ILE A 51 -4.34 0.52 -4.09
N GLN A 52 -4.77 0.59 -2.84
CA GLN A 52 -5.10 -0.58 -2.04
C GLN A 52 -6.61 -0.62 -1.75
N ASN A 53 -7.14 -1.82 -1.50
CA ASN A 53 -8.54 -1.97 -1.15
C ASN A 53 -8.84 -1.25 0.18
N GLY A 54 -9.92 -0.47 0.22
CA GLY A 54 -10.32 0.33 1.38
C GLY A 54 -9.62 1.69 1.53
N MET A 55 -8.76 2.07 0.57
CA MET A 55 -8.15 3.40 0.54
C MET A 55 -9.19 4.47 0.18
N ARG A 56 -9.26 5.56 0.96
CA ARG A 56 -10.13 6.71 0.68
C ARG A 56 -9.34 7.85 0.10
N PHE A 57 -9.73 8.33 -1.07
CA PHE A 57 -9.21 9.57 -1.66
C PHE A 57 -10.02 10.76 -1.14
N VAL A 58 -9.32 11.76 -0.65
CA VAL A 58 -9.86 13.07 -0.26
C VAL A 58 -9.24 14.09 -1.19
N THR A 59 -10.11 14.70 -2.00
CA THR A 59 -9.74 15.75 -2.93
C THR A 59 -10.32 17.06 -2.41
N THR A 60 -9.52 18.12 -2.44
CA THR A 60 -10.06 19.47 -2.28
C THR A 60 -10.31 20.01 -3.67
N SER A 61 -11.58 20.17 -4.06
CA SER A 61 -11.92 21.04 -5.17
C SER A 61 -11.62 22.47 -4.70
N MET A 62 -10.55 23.08 -5.21
CA MET A 62 -10.58 24.53 -5.28
C MET A 62 -11.72 24.83 -6.25
N GLY A 63 -12.82 25.36 -5.72
CA GLY A 63 -13.90 25.91 -6.55
C GLY A 63 -13.32 26.99 -7.49
N PRO A 64 -14.05 27.31 -8.57
CA PRO A 64 -13.58 28.21 -9.62
C PRO A 64 -13.00 29.53 -9.09
#